data_AF-A0A8D8G752-F1
#
_entry.id   AF-A0A8D8G752-F1
#
_cell.length_a   1.000
_cell.length_b   1.000
_cell.length_c   1.000
_cell.angle_alpha   90.00
_cell.angle_beta   90.00
_cell.angle_gamma   90.00
#
_symmetry.space_group_name_H-M   'P 1'
#
loop_
_entity.id
_entity.type
_entity.pdbx_description
1 polymer ?
#
loop_
_entity_poly.entity_id
_entity_poly.type
_entity_poly.pdbx_seq_one_letter_code
_entity_poly.pdbx_strand_id
1 'polypeptide(L)'
;MYNATLRFVATMSGLTRWQFIFGEVEVESDNEFGDYHKMSIDETWYKSAILQHKVDPKSFVYSVPHASDDPEDVELKVTASMGIFPRDGGLEAPGCVTGFQFSHELMQQRFMEITSKTTCDGCIETCHSETRDCYVIDNNGYVILSESSNDTGRFFGEVEGAILKSMVEKELFAIIPVFDLQGLCLEERVMPNDALSLMHPLKVLLLGINWLIAEFFITLSKFDFWVHGIPSPEYYDAEDYDESDYSDLTRPKKPKKIVVNEEEEYFNRPKEIRTETVYNACDKKSELYVMQQDKFIKGDGFIYESLPSNPAELLHRPYFAKRIPRSNLLMIIVENEYPSDHVVLSAAPQDINYNVSEGLPCVKTRLNFLPRRRLEECYTEHPDEELVAQCGGTSKPLLQLTVVITSLVSLLLYRCAQKLV
;
A
#
# COMPACT_ATOMS: atom_id res chain seq x y z
N MET A 1 20.84 13.24 29.70
CA MET A 1 20.29 11.90 29.40
C MET A 1 19.15 12.13 28.41
N TYR A 2 19.00 11.33 27.36
CA TYR A 2 18.16 11.63 26.18
C TYR A 2 16.63 11.73 26.41
N ASN A 3 16.17 11.94 27.65
CA ASN A 3 14.77 11.94 28.08
C ASN A 3 13.97 10.77 27.49
N ALA A 4 14.27 9.56 27.98
CA ALA A 4 13.51 8.37 27.58
C ALA A 4 12.10 8.48 28.16
N THR A 5 11.08 8.45 27.29
CA THR A 5 9.68 8.67 27.65
C THR A 5 8.99 7.35 27.99
N LEU A 6 9.15 6.35 27.13
CA LEU A 6 8.46 5.07 27.21
C LEU A 6 9.44 3.91 27.09
N ARG A 7 9.18 2.83 27.82
CA ARG A 7 9.85 1.53 27.66
C ARG A 7 8.83 0.46 27.33
N PHE A 8 9.20 -0.49 26.48
CA PHE A 8 8.32 -1.58 26.09
C PHE A 8 9.07 -2.92 26.03
N VAL A 9 8.28 -3.99 26.14
CA VAL A 9 8.69 -5.37 25.93
C VAL A 9 7.62 -6.07 25.11
N ALA A 10 8.02 -6.63 23.97
CA ALA A 10 7.17 -7.48 23.14
C ALA A 10 7.72 -8.91 23.12
N THR A 11 6.82 -9.86 23.29
CA THR A 11 7.16 -11.29 23.39
C THR A 11 6.73 -12.02 22.13
N MET A 12 7.33 -13.19 21.90
CA MET A 12 6.96 -14.05 20.76
C MET A 12 5.52 -14.61 20.85
N SER A 13 4.81 -14.43 21.97
CA SER A 13 3.39 -14.80 22.08
C SER A 13 2.44 -13.69 21.60
N GLY A 14 2.96 -12.58 21.08
CA GLY A 14 2.17 -11.42 20.67
C GLY A 14 1.79 -10.47 21.81
N LEU A 15 2.27 -10.71 23.04
CA LEU A 15 2.04 -9.82 24.16
C LEU A 15 3.07 -8.69 24.14
N THR A 16 2.58 -7.47 23.93
CA THR A 16 3.36 -6.23 24.08
C THR A 16 2.92 -5.51 25.36
N ARG A 17 3.89 -5.11 26.20
CA ARG A 17 3.65 -4.29 27.39
C ARG A 17 4.52 -3.04 27.31
N TRP A 18 3.94 -1.88 27.58
CA TRP A 18 4.64 -0.61 27.65
C TRP A 18 4.44 0.04 29.02
N GLN A 19 5.37 0.93 29.37
CA GLN A 19 5.30 1.74 30.58
C GLN A 19 6.01 3.06 30.36
N PHE A 20 5.38 4.16 30.76
CA PHE A 20 6.02 5.47 30.81
C PHE A 20 7.03 5.55 31.96
N ILE A 21 8.20 6.14 31.69
CA ILE A 21 9.30 6.24 32.64
C ILE A 21 9.05 7.40 33.62
N PHE A 22 8.49 8.51 33.13
CA PHE A 22 8.27 9.74 33.89
C PHE A 22 6.77 10.05 34.00
N GLY A 23 6.06 9.29 34.84
CA GLY A 23 4.61 9.48 35.06
C GLY A 23 3.76 9.18 33.81
N GLU A 24 2.44 9.15 33.97
CA GLU A 24 1.53 9.21 32.82
C GLU A 24 1.70 10.59 32.20
N VAL A 25 2.31 10.65 31.01
CA VAL A 25 2.26 11.86 30.20
C VAL A 25 0.82 11.93 29.71
N GLU A 26 0.12 13.03 29.99
CA GLU A 26 -1.17 13.31 29.37
C GLU A 26 -0.95 13.33 27.86
N VAL A 27 -1.29 12.24 27.18
CA VAL A 27 -1.26 12.19 25.72
C VAL A 27 -2.45 13.03 25.28
N GLU A 28 -2.22 14.07 24.47
CA GLU A 28 -3.31 14.93 23.96
C GLU A 28 -4.28 14.15 23.05
N SER A 29 -3.83 13.02 22.50
CA SER A 29 -4.66 12.04 21.77
C SER A 29 -5.06 10.86 22.65
N ASP A 30 -6.28 10.38 22.47
CA ASP A 30 -6.81 9.19 23.19
C ASP A 30 -6.05 7.88 22.88
N ASN A 31 -5.18 7.86 21.86
CA ASN A 31 -4.45 6.66 21.43
C ASN A 31 -3.11 6.51 22.18
N GLU A 32 -2.86 5.31 22.71
CA GLU A 32 -1.58 4.96 23.34
C GLU A 32 -0.65 4.17 22.41
N PHE A 33 0.59 3.93 22.86
CA PHE A 33 1.59 3.10 22.14
C PHE A 33 1.04 1.74 21.68
N GLY A 34 0.20 1.09 22.50
CA GLY A 34 -0.41 -0.18 22.15
C GLY A 34 -1.48 -0.10 21.05
N ASP A 35 -2.06 1.08 20.83
CA ASP A 35 -3.08 1.27 19.79
C ASP A 35 -2.46 1.36 18.39
N TYR A 36 -1.25 1.93 18.32
CA TYR A 36 -0.43 1.96 17.11
C TYR A 36 0.26 0.61 16.87
N HIS A 37 0.86 -0.01 17.90
CA HIS A 37 1.65 -1.23 17.76
C HIS A 37 0.91 -2.51 18.19
N LYS A 38 -0.18 -2.84 17.49
CA LYS A 38 -1.04 -3.99 17.79
C LYS A 38 -0.45 -5.33 17.38
N MET A 39 0.48 -5.33 16.42
CA MET A 39 0.87 -6.55 15.71
C MET A 39 2.12 -7.23 16.30
N SER A 40 2.68 -6.69 17.39
CA SER A 40 3.78 -7.25 18.18
C SER A 40 4.94 -7.84 17.35
N ILE A 41 4.89 -9.13 16.99
CA ILE A 41 5.90 -9.84 16.19
C ILE A 41 5.99 -9.29 14.77
N ASP A 42 4.86 -8.82 14.24
CA ASP A 42 4.78 -8.35 12.87
C ASP A 42 5.27 -6.92 12.67
N GLU A 43 5.47 -6.19 13.78
CA GLU A 43 6.03 -4.84 13.79
C GLU A 43 7.45 -4.80 13.22
N THR A 44 7.75 -3.69 12.53
CA THR A 44 9.05 -3.49 11.86
C THR A 44 10.20 -3.49 12.85
N TRP A 45 10.08 -2.76 13.97
CA TRP A 45 11.11 -2.70 15.01
C TRP A 45 11.36 -4.07 15.67
N TYR A 46 10.34 -4.93 15.79
CA TYR A 46 10.49 -6.27 16.36
C TYR A 46 11.33 -7.16 15.43
N LYS A 47 10.95 -7.22 14.15
CA LYS A 47 11.66 -7.98 13.12
C LYS A 47 13.09 -7.47 12.95
N SER A 48 13.28 -6.16 12.88
CA SER A 48 14.60 -5.53 12.73
C SER A 48 15.51 -5.85 13.91
N ALA A 49 15.03 -5.80 15.16
CA ALA A 49 15.83 -6.13 16.34
C ALA A 49 16.32 -7.60 16.34
N ILE A 50 15.46 -8.53 15.91
CA ILE A 50 15.82 -9.96 15.80
C ILE A 50 16.83 -10.19 14.69
N LEU A 51 16.63 -9.56 13.52
CA LEU A 51 17.53 -9.69 12.38
C LEU A 51 18.91 -9.08 12.70
N GLN A 52 18.92 -7.92 13.36
CA GLN A 52 20.15 -7.26 13.77
C GLN A 52 20.95 -8.10 14.77
N HIS A 53 20.29 -8.82 15.68
CA HIS A 53 20.98 -9.71 16.63
C HIS A 53 21.81 -10.80 15.93
N LYS A 54 21.37 -11.27 14.75
CA LYS A 54 22.13 -12.25 13.95
C LYS A 54 23.44 -11.67 13.40
N VAL A 55 23.49 -10.35 13.19
CA VAL A 55 24.66 -9.63 12.68
C VAL A 55 25.59 -9.23 13.84
N ASP A 56 25.04 -8.54 14.85
CA ASP A 56 25.76 -8.13 16.05
C ASP A 56 24.86 -8.31 17.29
N PRO A 57 25.12 -9.33 18.13
CA PRO A 57 24.25 -9.70 19.25
C PRO A 57 24.19 -8.65 20.36
N LYS A 58 25.13 -7.70 20.39
CA LYS A 58 25.19 -6.62 21.39
C LYS A 58 24.78 -5.26 20.84
N SER A 59 24.23 -5.22 19.63
CA SER A 59 23.82 -3.98 18.98
C SER A 59 22.36 -3.63 19.22
N PHE A 60 22.09 -2.33 19.26
CA PHE A 60 20.74 -1.77 19.26
C PHE A 60 20.31 -1.40 17.84
N VAL A 61 19.01 -1.53 17.58
CA VAL A 61 18.38 -1.01 16.36
C VAL A 61 17.70 0.30 16.71
N TYR A 62 18.09 1.37 16.04
CA TYR A 62 17.45 2.68 16.11
C TYR A 62 16.62 2.88 14.85
N SER A 63 15.35 3.26 15.01
CA SER A 63 14.45 3.58 13.90
C SER A 63 13.64 4.84 14.21
N VAL A 64 13.23 5.52 13.15
CA VAL A 64 12.38 6.72 13.17
C VAL A 64 11.23 6.46 12.19
N PRO A 65 10.00 6.94 12.44
CA PRO A 65 8.91 6.86 11.47
C PRO A 65 9.33 7.48 10.13
N HIS A 66 8.83 6.91 9.03
CA HIS A 66 9.16 7.44 7.71
C HIS A 66 8.42 8.77 7.48
N ALA A 67 9.01 9.66 6.69
CA ALA A 67 8.39 10.95 6.37
C ALA A 67 7.05 10.82 5.61
N SER A 68 6.79 9.64 5.02
CA SER A 68 5.54 9.30 4.35
C SER A 68 4.45 8.77 5.29
N ASP A 69 4.81 8.40 6.52
CA ASP A 69 3.88 7.78 7.46
C ASP A 69 3.05 8.86 8.16
N ASP A 70 1.82 8.49 8.56
CA ASP A 70 0.98 9.39 9.34
C ASP A 70 1.64 9.65 10.71
N PRO A 71 1.71 10.92 11.17
CA PRO A 71 2.36 11.24 12.44
C PRO A 71 1.58 10.62 13.62
N GLU A 72 2.24 9.75 14.37
CA GLU A 72 1.69 9.11 15.58
C GLU A 72 1.53 10.11 16.74
N ASP A 73 2.46 11.07 16.82
CA ASP A 73 2.59 12.06 17.88
C ASP A 73 2.98 13.43 17.30
N VAL A 74 2.74 14.50 18.07
CA VAL A 74 3.20 15.86 17.74
C VAL A 74 4.74 15.95 17.73
N GLU A 75 5.39 15.20 18.64
CA GLU A 75 6.85 15.17 18.76
C GLU A 75 7.43 13.93 18.09
N LEU A 76 8.48 14.11 17.29
CA LEU A 76 9.21 13.01 16.68
C LEU A 76 9.99 12.23 17.73
N LYS A 77 9.74 10.92 17.80
CA LYS A 77 10.39 10.00 18.74
C LYS A 77 11.29 9.02 18.00
N VAL A 78 12.42 8.66 18.61
CA VAL A 78 13.32 7.61 18.13
C VAL A 78 13.04 6.33 18.92
N THR A 79 12.80 5.24 18.20
CA THR A 79 12.60 3.92 18.80
C THR A 79 13.92 3.16 18.82
N ALA A 80 14.44 2.86 20.01
CA ALA A 80 15.56 1.94 20.18
C ALA A 80 15.05 0.57 20.61
N SER A 81 15.44 -0.48 19.89
CA SER A 81 15.02 -1.87 20.15
C SER A 81 16.20 -2.84 20.17
N MET A 82 16.08 -3.90 20.96
CA MET A 82 17.09 -4.96 21.09
C MET A 82 16.41 -6.31 21.35
N GLY A 83 16.81 -7.33 20.59
CA GLY A 83 16.36 -8.70 20.79
C GLY A 83 17.08 -9.36 21.96
N ILE A 84 16.33 -10.06 22.81
CA ILE A 84 16.84 -10.87 23.92
C ILE A 84 16.73 -12.35 23.55
N PHE A 85 17.88 -13.02 23.59
CA PHE A 85 18.03 -14.42 23.23
C PHE A 85 18.47 -15.22 24.46
N PRO A 86 17.54 -15.85 25.21
CA PRO A 86 17.90 -16.80 26.24
C PRO A 86 18.66 -17.99 25.64
N ARG A 87 19.65 -18.48 26.39
CA ARG A 87 20.45 -19.65 26.03
C ARG A 87 20.12 -20.81 26.95
N ASP A 88 19.75 -21.93 26.37
CA ASP A 88 19.55 -23.19 27.10
C ASP A 88 20.17 -24.35 26.32
N GLY A 89 20.95 -25.18 27.00
CA GLY A 89 21.63 -26.33 26.38
C GLY A 89 22.55 -26.02 25.19
N GLY A 90 23.04 -24.77 25.06
CA GLY A 90 23.87 -24.34 23.93
C GLY A 90 23.07 -23.94 22.67
N LEU A 91 21.75 -23.98 22.73
CA LEU A 91 20.85 -23.42 21.73
C LEU A 91 20.38 -22.04 22.18
N GLU A 92 20.18 -21.13 21.23
CA GLU A 92 19.61 -19.81 21.47
C GLU A 92 18.37 -19.61 20.62
N ALA A 93 17.35 -18.98 21.19
CA ALA A 93 16.09 -18.68 20.52
C ALA A 93 15.64 -17.26 20.89
N PRO A 94 14.93 -16.55 20.00
CA PRO A 94 14.39 -15.23 20.33
C PRO A 94 13.32 -15.38 21.40
N GLY A 95 13.54 -14.77 22.58
CA GLY A 95 12.55 -14.79 23.66
C GLY A 95 11.60 -13.59 23.59
N CYS A 96 12.18 -12.41 23.54
CA CYS A 96 11.45 -11.14 23.46
C CYS A 96 12.31 -10.03 22.85
N VAL A 97 11.67 -8.94 22.47
CA VAL A 97 12.31 -7.69 22.07
C VAL A 97 11.96 -6.65 23.13
N THR A 98 12.97 -5.94 23.61
CA THR A 98 12.80 -4.82 24.52
C THR A 98 13.25 -3.54 23.83
N GLY A 99 12.60 -2.43 24.14
CA GLY A 99 12.99 -1.14 23.61
C GLY A 99 12.52 0.02 24.47
N PHE A 100 12.94 1.20 24.06
CA PHE A 100 12.50 2.45 24.64
C PHE A 100 12.41 3.53 23.55
N GLN A 101 11.50 4.48 23.76
CA GLN A 101 11.35 5.66 22.95
C GLN A 101 11.94 6.87 23.67
N PHE A 102 12.57 7.76 22.92
CA PHE A 102 13.13 9.00 23.43
C PHE A 102 13.01 10.11 22.39
N SER A 103 13.10 11.37 22.84
CA SER A 103 12.93 12.53 21.98
C SER A 103 14.03 12.62 20.92
N HIS A 104 13.63 12.77 19.65
CA HIS A 104 14.56 12.99 18.53
C HIS A 104 15.31 14.32 18.67
N GLU A 105 14.64 15.39 19.07
CA GLU A 105 15.24 16.72 19.22
C GLU A 105 16.43 16.68 20.19
N LEU A 106 16.28 16.02 21.33
CA LEU A 106 17.37 15.88 22.31
C LEU A 106 18.52 15.00 21.79
N MET A 107 18.23 14.00 20.95
CA MET A 107 19.25 13.21 20.27
C MET A 107 20.04 14.07 19.30
N GLN A 108 19.36 14.87 18.49
CA GLN A 108 19.95 15.77 17.51
C GLN A 108 20.80 16.85 18.19
N GLN A 109 20.28 17.53 19.22
CA GLN A 109 21.03 18.52 20.00
C GLN A 109 22.32 17.92 20.58
N ARG A 110 22.23 16.71 21.16
CA ARG A 110 23.39 16.03 21.72
C ARG A 110 24.38 15.59 20.64
N PHE A 111 23.89 15.16 19.48
CA PHE A 111 24.72 14.85 18.32
C PHE A 111 25.51 16.08 17.88
N MET A 112 24.85 17.22 17.70
CA MET A 112 25.50 18.49 17.36
C MET A 112 26.49 18.96 18.43
N GLU A 113 26.19 18.77 19.71
CA GLU A 113 27.10 19.10 20.81
C GLU A 113 28.37 18.22 20.79
N ILE A 114 28.28 16.99 20.30
CA ILE A 114 29.43 16.08 20.18
C ILE A 114 30.23 16.41 18.92
N THR A 115 29.56 16.60 17.79
CA THR A 115 30.22 16.82 16.49
C THR A 115 30.81 18.21 16.33
N SER A 116 30.36 19.21 17.11
CA SER A 116 30.93 20.56 17.16
C SER A 116 32.19 20.68 18.04
N LYS A 117 32.53 19.66 18.84
CA LYS A 117 33.69 19.70 19.74
C LYS A 117 34.98 19.35 19.00
N THR A 118 35.88 20.33 18.87
CA THR A 118 37.24 20.11 18.39
C THR A 118 38.06 19.38 19.46
N THR A 119 38.47 18.14 19.17
CA THR A 119 39.21 17.29 20.12
C THR A 119 40.73 17.32 19.87
N CYS A 120 41.18 17.93 18.77
CA CYS A 120 42.57 17.89 18.36
C CYS A 120 42.98 19.10 17.53
N ASP A 121 44.22 19.57 17.74
CA ASP A 121 44.84 20.63 16.97
C ASP A 121 45.18 20.12 15.56
N GLY A 122 44.51 20.67 14.54
CA GLY A 122 44.69 20.29 13.13
C GLY A 122 43.80 19.15 12.63
N CYS A 123 42.72 18.83 13.34
CA CYS A 123 41.75 17.83 12.90
C CYS A 123 40.77 18.34 11.84
N ILE A 124 40.12 17.38 11.16
CA ILE A 124 39.04 17.58 10.19
C ILE A 124 38.00 18.54 10.77
N GLU A 125 37.49 19.47 9.96
CA GLU A 125 36.51 20.44 10.45
C GLU A 125 35.24 19.74 10.96
N THR A 126 34.62 20.36 11.95
CA THR A 126 33.44 19.87 12.66
C THR A 126 32.17 20.02 11.84
N CYS A 127 31.13 19.22 12.12
CA CYS A 127 29.79 19.32 11.52
C CYS A 127 29.03 20.63 11.82
N HIS A 128 29.67 21.62 12.44
CA HIS A 128 29.11 22.95 12.64
C HIS A 128 29.49 23.92 11.52
N SER A 129 30.46 23.58 10.67
CA SER A 129 30.83 24.42 9.54
C SER A 129 29.85 24.25 8.39
N GLU A 130 29.52 25.35 7.71
CA GLU A 130 28.69 25.34 6.49
C GLU A 130 29.34 24.59 5.31
N THR A 131 30.61 24.21 5.46
CA THR A 131 31.40 23.47 4.47
C THR A 131 31.08 21.98 4.45
N ARG A 132 30.46 21.44 5.51
CA ARG A 132 30.23 20.00 5.67
C ARG A 132 28.86 19.68 6.22
N ASP A 133 28.18 18.75 5.55
CA ASP A 133 26.89 18.23 5.98
C ASP A 133 27.07 16.86 6.66
N CYS A 134 26.50 16.70 7.85
CA CYS A 134 26.60 15.47 8.63
C CYS A 134 25.27 14.75 8.75
N TYR A 135 25.28 13.49 8.34
CA TYR A 135 24.11 12.61 8.35
C TYR A 135 24.38 11.37 9.19
N VAL A 136 23.34 10.87 9.84
CA VAL A 136 23.30 9.53 10.42
C VAL A 136 22.17 8.77 9.79
N ILE A 137 22.49 7.69 9.09
CA ILE A 137 21.52 6.87 8.38
C ILE A 137 21.42 5.47 8.99
N ASP A 138 20.26 4.85 8.79
CA ASP A 138 20.00 3.45 9.13
C ASP A 138 20.67 2.48 8.15
N ASN A 139 20.74 1.19 8.51
CA ASN A 139 21.17 0.09 7.65
C ASN A 139 20.32 -0.07 6.39
N ASN A 140 19.11 0.49 6.37
CA ASN A 140 18.22 0.53 5.19
C ASN A 140 18.37 1.83 4.36
N GLY A 141 19.24 2.76 4.77
CA GLY A 141 19.46 4.01 4.04
C GLY A 141 18.47 5.13 4.34
N TYR A 142 17.72 5.08 5.45
CA TYR A 142 16.87 6.18 5.90
C TYR A 142 17.62 7.12 6.84
N VAL A 143 17.40 8.42 6.70
CA VAL A 143 18.06 9.44 7.53
C VAL A 143 17.39 9.49 8.91
N ILE A 144 18.19 9.32 9.96
CA ILE A 144 17.76 9.38 11.37
C ILE A 144 18.17 10.72 11.97
N LEU A 145 19.39 11.19 11.71
CA LEU A 145 19.85 12.52 12.11
C LEU A 145 20.45 13.25 10.92
N SER A 146 20.19 14.54 10.88
CA SER A 146 20.68 15.50 9.90
C SER A 146 20.78 16.86 10.56
N GLU A 147 21.44 17.82 9.89
CA GLU A 147 21.43 19.22 10.32
C GLU A 147 20.04 19.85 10.16
N SER A 148 19.44 19.67 8.98
CA SER A 148 18.06 20.05 8.71
C SER A 148 17.09 19.00 9.26
N SER A 149 16.11 19.41 10.07
CA SER A 149 15.08 18.50 10.59
C SER A 149 14.23 17.86 9.48
N ASN A 150 14.10 18.54 8.33
CA ASN A 150 13.24 18.11 7.22
C ASN A 150 13.76 16.86 6.49
N ASP A 151 15.03 16.51 6.65
CA ASP A 151 15.60 15.32 6.01
C ASP A 151 15.33 14.04 6.80
N THR A 152 14.91 14.18 8.06
CA THR A 152 14.64 13.05 8.95
C THR A 152 13.50 12.18 8.41
N GLY A 153 13.67 10.86 8.44
CA GLY A 153 12.69 9.90 7.95
C GLY A 153 12.61 9.77 6.42
N ARG A 154 13.34 10.61 5.67
CA ARG A 154 13.46 10.50 4.20
C ARG A 154 14.53 9.48 3.82
N PHE A 155 14.41 8.94 2.62
CA PHE A 155 15.40 8.02 2.08
C PHE A 155 16.65 8.81 1.64
N PHE A 156 17.84 8.38 2.06
CA PHE A 156 19.10 9.07 1.80
C PHE A 156 19.37 9.22 0.30
N GLY A 157 18.93 8.26 -0.53
CA GLY A 157 19.05 8.36 -1.99
C GLY A 157 18.23 9.48 -2.64
N GLU A 158 17.21 9.99 -1.95
CA GLU A 158 16.41 11.14 -2.40
C GLU A 158 17.00 12.47 -1.96
N VAL A 159 17.86 12.45 -0.94
CA VAL A 159 18.58 13.62 -0.42
C VAL A 159 19.94 13.76 -1.12
N GLU A 160 20.75 12.70 -1.08
CA GLU A 160 22.12 12.62 -1.60
C GLU A 160 22.32 11.35 -2.45
N GLY A 161 21.61 11.25 -3.58
CA GLY A 161 21.61 10.04 -4.42
C GLY A 161 22.93 9.73 -5.13
N ALA A 162 23.75 10.74 -5.44
CA ALA A 162 25.07 10.52 -6.06
C ALA A 162 26.02 9.79 -5.11
N ILE A 163 25.97 10.14 -3.81
CA ILE A 163 26.77 9.50 -2.76
C ILE A 163 26.29 8.06 -2.54
N LEU A 164 24.98 7.84 -2.42
CA LEU A 164 24.45 6.49 -2.24
C LEU A 164 24.79 5.58 -3.43
N LYS A 165 24.73 6.11 -4.67
CA LYS A 165 25.16 5.38 -5.87
C LYS A 165 26.64 4.97 -5.78
N SER A 166 27.52 5.87 -5.37
CA SER A 166 28.95 5.57 -5.13
C SER A 166 29.13 4.47 -4.07
N MET A 167 28.35 4.51 -2.99
CA MET A 167 28.39 3.47 -1.95
C MET A 167 27.94 2.09 -2.47
N VAL A 168 26.98 2.04 -3.38
CA VAL A 168 26.56 0.80 -4.06
C VAL A 168 27.67 0.30 -4.99
N GLU A 169 28.27 1.17 -5.79
CA GLU A 169 29.37 0.82 -6.71
C GLU A 169 30.59 0.25 -5.96
N LYS A 170 30.82 0.73 -4.72
CA LYS A 170 31.84 0.21 -3.81
C LYS A 170 31.39 -0.98 -2.95
N GLU A 171 30.20 -1.51 -3.21
CA GLU A 171 29.61 -2.65 -2.51
C GLU A 171 29.49 -2.46 -0.97
N LEU A 172 29.31 -1.22 -0.50
CA LEU A 172 28.95 -0.95 0.90
C LEU A 172 27.46 -1.16 1.14
N PHE A 173 26.65 -0.86 0.12
CA PHE A 173 25.23 -1.14 0.06
C PHE A 173 24.95 -2.15 -1.05
N ALA A 174 24.02 -3.07 -0.79
CA ALA A 174 23.48 -3.97 -1.79
C ALA A 174 22.09 -3.50 -2.21
N ILE A 175 21.83 -3.49 -3.52
CA ILE A 175 20.51 -3.25 -4.09
C ILE A 175 19.78 -4.59 -4.23
N ILE A 176 18.58 -4.66 -3.68
CA ILE A 176 17.69 -5.83 -3.75
C ILE A 176 16.42 -5.39 -4.48
N PRO A 177 16.22 -5.81 -5.74
CA PRO A 177 14.98 -5.54 -6.45
C PRO A 177 13.86 -6.41 -5.90
N VAL A 178 12.74 -5.80 -5.52
CA VAL A 178 11.54 -6.47 -5.02
C VAL A 178 10.39 -6.19 -5.99
N PHE A 179 9.62 -7.24 -6.29
CA PHE A 179 8.45 -7.16 -7.16
C PHE A 179 7.21 -7.48 -6.34
N ASP A 180 6.28 -6.54 -6.28
CA ASP A 180 4.96 -6.73 -5.70
C ASP A 180 3.95 -6.94 -6.83
N LEU A 181 3.48 -8.18 -6.98
CA LEU A 181 2.51 -8.57 -8.01
C LEU A 181 1.05 -8.46 -7.52
N GLN A 182 0.83 -7.98 -6.30
CA GLN A 182 -0.48 -7.81 -5.67
C GLN A 182 -0.73 -6.34 -5.26
N GLY A 183 0.02 -5.41 -5.87
CA GLY A 183 -0.08 -4.00 -5.59
C GLY A 183 -1.41 -3.38 -6.06
N LEU A 184 -1.80 -2.30 -5.38
CA LEU A 184 -2.92 -1.45 -5.78
C LEU A 184 -2.37 -0.13 -6.35
N CYS A 185 -2.79 0.21 -7.55
CA CYS A 185 -2.45 1.47 -8.23
C CYS A 185 -3.64 2.42 -8.19
N LEU A 186 -3.33 3.68 -7.94
CA LEU A 186 -4.29 4.78 -7.90
C LEU A 186 -4.48 5.33 -9.32
N GLU A 187 -5.69 5.24 -9.85
CA GLU A 187 -6.07 5.89 -11.09
C GLU A 187 -7.14 6.95 -10.77
N GLU A 188 -6.84 8.22 -11.03
CA GLU A 188 -7.83 9.29 -10.94
C GLU A 188 -8.70 9.27 -12.20
N ARG A 189 -9.97 8.86 -12.05
CA ARG A 189 -10.94 8.89 -13.14
C ARG A 189 -11.77 10.16 -13.04
N VAL A 190 -11.81 10.92 -14.13
CA VAL A 190 -12.74 12.03 -14.27
C VAL A 190 -14.15 11.44 -14.39
N MET A 191 -15.00 11.74 -13.42
CA MET A 191 -16.39 11.32 -13.47
C MET A 191 -17.12 12.07 -14.58
N PRO A 192 -17.80 11.36 -15.50
CA PRO A 192 -18.69 12.03 -16.44
C PRO A 192 -19.83 12.69 -15.64
N ASN A 193 -20.17 13.93 -15.98
CA ASN A 193 -21.28 14.63 -15.34
C ASN A 193 -22.61 13.94 -15.71
N ASP A 194 -23.48 13.70 -14.72
CA ASP A 194 -24.87 13.20 -14.88
C ASP A 194 -25.82 14.21 -15.57
N ALA A 195 -25.28 15.16 -16.34
CA ALA A 195 -26.10 16.03 -17.16
C ALA A 195 -26.91 15.16 -18.13
N LEU A 196 -28.21 15.41 -18.22
CA LEU A 196 -29.12 14.85 -19.23
C LEU A 196 -28.52 15.10 -20.61
N SER A 197 -27.71 14.16 -21.10
CA SER A 197 -27.27 14.13 -22.47
C SER A 197 -28.54 13.99 -23.31
N LEU A 198 -28.80 14.93 -24.22
CA LEU A 198 -29.95 14.88 -25.10
C LEU A 198 -29.99 13.51 -25.78
N MET A 199 -30.90 12.63 -25.32
CA MET A 199 -31.07 11.33 -25.93
C MET A 199 -31.49 11.55 -27.37
N HIS A 200 -30.78 10.90 -28.30
CA HIS A 200 -31.11 10.96 -29.72
C HIS A 200 -32.58 10.56 -29.94
N PRO A 201 -33.37 11.27 -30.75
CA PRO A 201 -34.82 11.04 -30.89
C PRO A 201 -35.17 9.59 -31.27
N LEU A 202 -34.32 8.91 -32.05
CA LEU A 202 -34.46 7.47 -32.34
C LEU A 202 -34.36 6.55 -31.11
N LYS A 203 -33.51 6.88 -30.12
CA LYS A 203 -33.40 6.07 -28.88
C LYS A 203 -34.65 6.21 -28.03
N VAL A 204 -35.23 7.41 -27.93
CA VAL A 204 -36.49 7.65 -27.22
C VAL A 204 -37.64 6.91 -27.90
N LEU A 205 -37.69 6.94 -29.24
CA LEU A 205 -38.65 6.17 -30.03
C LEU A 205 -38.50 4.65 -29.80
N LEU A 206 -37.27 4.12 -29.83
CA LEU A 206 -37.00 2.70 -29.57
C LEU A 206 -37.38 2.27 -28.14
N LEU A 207 -37.13 3.13 -27.15
CA LEU A 207 -37.52 2.88 -25.76
C LEU A 207 -39.06 2.86 -25.61
N GLY A 208 -39.75 3.76 -26.31
CA GLY A 208 -41.21 3.75 -26.40
C GLY A 208 -41.79 2.52 -27.12
N ILE A 209 -41.11 2.04 -28.17
CA ILE A 209 -41.49 0.80 -28.87
C ILE A 209 -41.28 -0.41 -27.95
N ASN A 210 -40.16 -0.48 -27.24
CA ASN A 210 -39.90 -1.58 -26.29
C ASN A 210 -40.91 -1.58 -25.14
N TRP A 211 -41.30 -0.40 -24.65
CA TRP A 211 -42.37 -0.28 -23.66
C TRP A 211 -43.72 -0.76 -24.21
N LEU A 212 -44.07 -0.39 -25.44
CA LEU A 212 -45.29 -0.89 -26.10
C LEU A 212 -45.28 -2.42 -26.29
N ILE A 213 -44.12 -2.99 -26.62
CA ILE A 213 -43.96 -4.45 -26.75
C ILE A 213 -44.13 -5.11 -25.38
N ALA A 214 -43.54 -4.56 -24.32
CA ALA A 214 -43.69 -5.07 -22.96
C ALA A 214 -45.15 -5.03 -22.49
N GLU A 215 -45.85 -3.90 -22.70
CA GLU A 215 -47.28 -3.78 -22.41
C GLU A 215 -48.12 -4.74 -23.25
N PHE A 216 -47.77 -4.93 -24.52
CA PHE A 216 -48.43 -5.92 -25.38
C PHE A 216 -48.26 -7.34 -24.81
N PHE A 217 -47.06 -7.74 -24.38
CA PHE A 217 -46.86 -9.06 -23.77
C PHE A 217 -47.54 -9.20 -22.40
N ILE A 218 -47.53 -8.16 -21.57
CA ILE A 218 -48.22 -8.15 -20.27
C ILE A 218 -49.73 -8.27 -20.47
N THR A 219 -50.31 -7.55 -21.43
CA THR A 219 -51.73 -7.66 -21.77
C THR A 219 -52.07 -9.02 -22.40
N LEU A 220 -51.18 -9.60 -23.21
CA LEU A 220 -51.34 -10.95 -23.75
C LEU A 220 -51.28 -12.03 -22.65
N SER A 221 -50.43 -11.84 -21.63
CA SER A 221 -50.35 -12.74 -20.47
C SER A 221 -51.61 -12.71 -19.60
N LYS A 222 -52.37 -11.62 -19.65
CA LYS A 222 -53.66 -11.45 -18.95
C LYS A 222 -54.85 -11.94 -19.77
N PHE A 223 -54.64 -12.31 -21.03
CA PHE A 223 -55.66 -12.93 -21.88
C PHE A 223 -55.75 -14.41 -21.52
N ASP A 224 -56.59 -14.74 -20.54
CA ASP A 224 -56.93 -16.13 -20.20
C ASP A 224 -57.67 -16.78 -21.38
N PHE A 225 -56.96 -17.60 -22.15
CA PHE A 225 -57.61 -18.56 -23.05
C PHE A 225 -58.24 -19.63 -22.16
N TRP A 226 -59.57 -19.70 -22.15
CA TRP A 226 -60.35 -20.69 -21.40
C TRP A 226 -59.85 -22.12 -21.67
N VAL A 227 -58.93 -22.59 -20.84
CA VAL A 227 -58.60 -23.99 -20.63
C VAL A 227 -58.60 -24.20 -19.13
N HIS A 228 -59.74 -24.64 -18.61
CA HIS A 228 -59.84 -25.13 -17.25
C HIS A 228 -58.84 -26.27 -17.06
N GLY A 229 -57.95 -26.13 -16.08
CA GLY A 229 -57.26 -27.26 -15.49
C GLY A 229 -55.87 -26.95 -14.95
N ILE A 230 -55.81 -26.51 -13.69
CA ILE A 230 -55.14 -27.16 -12.54
C ILE A 230 -54.76 -26.04 -11.55
N PRO A 231 -55.25 -26.06 -10.29
CA PRO A 231 -54.73 -25.16 -9.26
C PRO A 231 -53.38 -25.69 -8.77
N SER A 232 -52.30 -24.93 -8.97
CA SER A 232 -51.04 -25.15 -8.26
C SER A 232 -51.12 -24.47 -6.88
N PRO A 233 -50.68 -25.12 -5.79
CA PRO A 233 -50.81 -24.55 -4.45
C PRO A 233 -49.88 -23.35 -4.27
N GLU A 234 -50.43 -22.27 -3.71
CA GLU A 234 -49.66 -21.19 -3.10
C GLU A 234 -48.76 -21.77 -2.00
N TYR A 235 -47.45 -21.54 -2.12
CA TYR A 235 -46.48 -21.73 -1.05
C TYR A 235 -45.85 -20.36 -0.79
N TYR A 236 -46.46 -19.60 0.12
CA TYR A 236 -45.80 -18.48 0.79
C TYR A 236 -45.35 -19.00 2.16
N ASP A 237 -44.06 -19.27 2.28
CA ASP A 237 -43.42 -19.43 3.60
C ASP A 237 -42.99 -18.05 4.07
N ALA A 238 -43.56 -17.64 5.20
CA ALA A 238 -43.11 -16.51 5.97
C ALA A 238 -42.15 -17.05 7.03
N GLU A 239 -40.84 -16.85 6.85
CA GLU A 239 -39.88 -16.99 7.94
C GLU A 239 -39.46 -15.61 8.44
N ASP A 240 -39.87 -15.40 9.69
CA ASP A 240 -39.53 -14.34 10.62
C ASP A 240 -38.07 -14.55 11.08
N TYR A 241 -37.21 -13.54 10.92
CA TYR A 241 -35.92 -13.47 11.61
C TYR A 241 -35.82 -12.13 12.33
N ASP A 242 -36.01 -12.21 13.64
CA ASP A 242 -35.54 -11.25 14.63
C ASP A 242 -34.00 -11.28 14.68
N GLU A 243 -33.34 -10.13 14.55
CA GLU A 243 -32.01 -9.93 15.14
C GLU A 243 -31.90 -8.49 15.69
N SER A 244 -31.93 -8.45 17.02
CA SER A 244 -31.55 -7.36 17.90
C SER A 244 -30.05 -7.06 17.84
N ASP A 245 -29.62 -5.79 17.87
CA ASP A 245 -29.01 -5.17 19.06
C ASP A 245 -28.63 -3.68 18.82
N TYR A 246 -28.36 -3.02 19.95
CA TYR A 246 -28.39 -1.60 20.29
C TYR A 246 -27.30 -0.64 19.74
N SER A 247 -27.64 0.65 19.88
CA SER A 247 -26.81 1.84 20.16
C SER A 247 -26.04 2.52 19.00
N ASP A 248 -26.39 3.77 18.69
CA ASP A 248 -25.58 4.91 19.15
C ASP A 248 -26.35 6.25 19.01
N LEU A 249 -26.14 7.09 20.01
CA LEU A 249 -26.84 8.31 20.34
C LEU A 249 -26.28 9.53 19.58
N THR A 250 -27.15 10.53 19.37
CA THR A 250 -26.80 11.96 19.35
C THR A 250 -25.72 12.46 18.38
N ARG A 251 -26.11 12.84 17.16
CA ARG A 251 -25.39 13.87 16.38
C ARG A 251 -26.01 15.25 16.66
N PRO A 252 -25.25 16.25 17.15
CA PRO A 252 -25.76 17.59 17.37
C PRO A 252 -26.05 18.28 16.03
N LYS A 253 -27.26 18.84 15.90
CA LYS A 253 -27.63 19.73 14.79
C LYS A 253 -26.76 20.99 14.88
N LYS A 254 -25.90 21.20 13.87
CA LYS A 254 -25.15 22.46 13.68
C LYS A 254 -26.14 23.64 13.56
N PRO A 255 -25.84 24.82 14.14
CA PRO A 255 -26.70 25.99 14.04
C PRO A 255 -26.78 26.49 12.59
N LYS A 256 -27.98 26.88 12.18
CA LYS A 256 -28.26 27.51 10.88
C LYS A 256 -27.41 28.78 10.75
N LYS A 257 -26.54 28.82 9.74
CA LYS A 257 -25.83 30.03 9.33
C LYS A 257 -26.81 31.03 8.73
N ILE A 258 -26.47 32.29 8.94
CA ILE A 258 -27.13 33.51 8.46
C ILE A 258 -27.30 33.43 6.95
N VAL A 259 -28.51 33.77 6.46
CA VAL A 259 -28.83 33.86 5.03
C VAL A 259 -28.00 34.99 4.43
N VAL A 260 -26.86 34.62 3.83
CA VAL A 260 -26.17 35.41 2.82
C VAL A 260 -26.61 34.83 1.47
N ASN A 261 -26.72 35.64 0.42
CA ASN A 261 -27.11 35.22 -0.93
C ASN A 261 -26.19 34.09 -1.47
N GLU A 262 -26.49 32.84 -1.13
CA GLU A 262 -25.73 31.64 -1.52
C GLU A 262 -25.87 31.32 -3.02
N GLU A 263 -26.90 31.85 -3.68
CA GLU A 263 -27.20 31.55 -5.08
C GLU A 263 -26.19 32.19 -6.04
N GLU A 264 -25.77 33.44 -5.80
CA GLU A 264 -24.80 34.13 -6.69
C GLU A 264 -23.36 33.60 -6.54
N GLU A 265 -23.00 33.09 -5.36
CA GLU A 265 -21.69 32.49 -5.11
C GLU A 265 -21.60 31.05 -5.63
N TYR A 266 -22.73 30.34 -5.75
CA TYR A 266 -22.78 28.98 -6.30
C TYR A 266 -22.53 28.95 -7.82
N PHE A 267 -23.01 29.95 -8.57
CA PHE A 267 -22.79 30.04 -10.03
C PHE A 267 -21.40 30.54 -10.42
N ASN A 268 -20.71 31.25 -9.53
CA ASN A 268 -19.36 31.80 -9.78
C ASN A 268 -18.22 30.87 -9.32
N ARG A 269 -18.51 29.72 -8.71
CA ARG A 269 -17.46 28.72 -8.41
C ARG A 269 -16.95 28.09 -9.71
N PRO A 270 -15.63 27.99 -9.91
CA PRO A 270 -15.10 27.18 -10.99
C PRO A 270 -15.63 25.76 -10.82
N LYS A 271 -16.19 25.17 -11.89
CA LYS A 271 -16.71 23.80 -11.86
C LYS A 271 -15.55 22.85 -11.60
N GLU A 272 -15.41 22.40 -10.37
CA GLU A 272 -14.45 21.37 -10.00
C GLU A 272 -14.83 20.08 -10.74
N ILE A 273 -13.89 19.56 -11.52
CA ILE A 273 -14.02 18.25 -12.15
C ILE A 273 -14.03 17.24 -11.01
N ARG A 274 -15.15 16.56 -10.80
CA ARG A 274 -15.24 15.50 -9.79
C ARG A 274 -14.36 14.34 -10.27
N THR A 275 -13.22 14.15 -9.62
CA THR A 275 -12.37 12.98 -9.82
C THR A 275 -12.72 11.93 -8.77
N GLU A 276 -12.84 10.69 -9.20
CA GLU A 276 -12.94 9.52 -8.31
C GLU A 276 -11.61 8.78 -8.34
N THR A 277 -11.09 8.45 -7.16
CA THR A 277 -9.90 7.61 -7.01
C THR A 277 -10.31 6.15 -7.11
N VAL A 278 -9.94 5.50 -8.22
CA VAL A 278 -10.22 4.08 -8.45
C VAL A 278 -8.93 3.29 -8.24
N TYR A 279 -9.01 2.26 -7.39
CA TYR A 279 -7.91 1.34 -7.16
C TYR A 279 -7.97 0.19 -8.14
N ASN A 280 -6.90 -0.01 -8.91
CA ASN A 280 -6.75 -1.15 -9.81
C ASN A 280 -5.59 -2.04 -9.37
N ALA A 281 -5.70 -3.35 -9.59
CA ALA A 281 -4.59 -4.27 -9.36
C ALA A 281 -3.46 -4.01 -10.37
N CYS A 282 -2.24 -3.93 -9.90
CA CYS A 282 -1.05 -3.66 -10.71
C CYS A 282 0.20 -4.32 -10.13
N ASP A 283 1.22 -4.46 -10.99
CA ASP A 283 2.52 -4.97 -10.57
C ASP A 283 3.44 -3.77 -10.28
N LYS A 284 4.06 -3.74 -9.11
CA LYS A 284 5.03 -2.70 -8.69
C LYS A 284 6.43 -3.28 -8.54
N LYS A 285 7.43 -2.46 -8.81
CA LYS A 285 8.85 -2.76 -8.56
C LYS A 285 9.41 -1.73 -7.60
N SER A 286 10.08 -2.18 -6.55
CA SER A 286 10.89 -1.33 -5.67
C SER A 286 12.33 -1.82 -5.65
N GLU A 287 13.25 -0.91 -5.37
CA GLU A 287 14.67 -1.21 -5.19
C GLU A 287 15.02 -0.90 -3.73
N LEU A 288 15.25 -1.94 -2.94
CA LEU A 288 15.60 -1.81 -1.52
C LEU A 288 17.11 -1.79 -1.36
N TYR A 289 17.59 -1.02 -0.40
CA TYR A 289 19.01 -0.82 -0.15
C TYR A 289 19.35 -1.38 1.22
N VAL A 290 20.33 -2.30 1.28
CA VAL A 290 20.76 -2.93 2.53
C VAL A 290 22.26 -2.78 2.71
N MET A 291 22.64 -2.16 3.82
CA MET A 291 24.03 -1.99 4.21
C MET A 291 24.70 -3.33 4.52
N GLN A 292 25.88 -3.54 3.96
CA GLN A 292 26.71 -4.72 4.20
C GLN A 292 27.50 -4.56 5.52
N GLN A 293 26.81 -4.67 6.66
CA GLN A 293 27.37 -4.43 7.99
C GLN A 293 28.62 -5.26 8.31
N ASP A 294 28.73 -6.49 7.79
CA ASP A 294 29.87 -7.38 8.01
C ASP A 294 31.20 -6.77 7.53
N LYS A 295 31.18 -6.02 6.41
CA LYS A 295 32.36 -5.33 5.88
C LYS A 295 32.83 -4.23 6.85
N PHE A 296 31.90 -3.49 7.45
CA PHE A 296 32.21 -2.46 8.44
C PHE A 296 32.73 -3.04 9.75
N ILE A 297 32.24 -4.21 10.19
CA ILE A 297 32.71 -4.87 11.41
C ILE A 297 34.16 -5.34 11.27
N LYS A 298 34.52 -5.89 10.11
CA LYS A 298 35.86 -6.40 9.83
C LYS A 298 36.91 -5.30 9.69
N GLY A 299 36.48 -4.05 9.57
CA GLY A 299 37.34 -2.87 9.41
C GLY A 299 37.53 -2.42 7.96
N ASP A 300 36.98 -3.17 6.99
CA ASP A 300 37.13 -2.91 5.55
C ASP A 300 36.14 -1.84 5.04
N GLY A 301 35.08 -1.53 5.80
CA GLY A 301 34.05 -0.55 5.43
C GLY A 301 34.38 0.91 5.75
N PHE A 302 35.62 1.23 6.14
CA PHE A 302 36.01 2.62 6.32
C PHE A 302 36.30 3.27 4.97
N ILE A 303 35.58 4.33 4.63
CA ILE A 303 35.86 5.12 3.43
C ILE A 303 36.25 6.53 3.83
N TYR A 304 37.47 6.88 3.45
CA TYR A 304 37.92 8.26 3.29
C TYR A 304 38.35 8.42 1.85
N GLU A 305 37.58 9.18 1.07
CA GLU A 305 38.02 9.57 -0.26
C GLU A 305 39.02 10.70 -0.15
N SER A 306 40.24 10.48 -0.64
CA SER A 306 41.19 11.56 -0.84
C SER A 306 40.66 12.51 -1.92
N LEU A 307 40.66 13.81 -1.62
CA LEU A 307 40.23 14.83 -2.56
C LEU A 307 41.00 14.73 -3.88
N PRO A 308 40.32 14.60 -5.04
CA PRO A 308 41.01 14.54 -6.32
C PRO A 308 41.62 15.90 -6.69
N SER A 309 42.69 15.85 -7.48
CA SER A 309 43.42 17.03 -7.94
C SER A 309 42.59 17.97 -8.82
N ASN A 310 41.54 17.45 -9.47
CA ASN A 310 40.64 18.19 -10.35
C ASN A 310 39.17 18.07 -9.86
N PRO A 311 38.55 19.17 -9.41
CA PRO A 311 37.17 19.15 -8.89
C PRO A 311 36.10 18.92 -9.98
N ALA A 312 36.43 19.06 -11.26
CA ALA A 312 35.49 18.90 -12.38
C ALA A 312 35.30 17.44 -12.84
N GLU A 313 36.09 16.49 -12.32
CA GLU A 313 35.96 15.05 -12.61
C GLU A 313 35.12 14.30 -11.55
N LEU A 314 34.71 14.98 -10.48
CA LEU A 314 33.92 14.39 -9.40
C LEU A 314 32.46 14.21 -9.84
N LEU A 315 32.02 12.95 -9.91
CA LEU A 315 30.63 12.55 -10.14
C LEU A 315 29.76 12.70 -8.87
N HIS A 316 30.40 12.76 -7.71
CA HIS A 316 29.76 12.92 -6.41
C HIS A 316 30.67 13.71 -5.47
N ARG A 317 30.09 14.32 -4.44
CA ARG A 317 30.85 14.98 -3.38
C ARG A 317 31.74 13.98 -2.65
N PRO A 318 32.97 14.37 -2.26
CA PRO A 318 33.79 13.56 -1.37
C PRO A 318 33.04 13.35 -0.05
N TYR A 319 33.05 12.11 0.44
CA TYR A 319 32.38 11.77 1.69
C TYR A 319 33.23 10.84 2.55
N PHE A 320 32.95 10.90 3.84
CA PHE A 320 33.47 10.03 4.86
C PHE A 320 32.34 9.20 5.44
N ALA A 321 32.52 7.88 5.52
CA ALA A 321 31.51 6.98 6.07
C ALA A 321 32.10 6.10 7.15
N LYS A 322 31.46 6.06 8.32
CA LYS A 322 31.88 5.23 9.46
C LYS A 322 30.69 4.71 10.26
N ARG A 323 30.68 3.40 10.50
CA ARG A 323 29.64 2.75 11.32
C ARG A 323 29.75 3.18 12.78
N ILE A 324 28.62 3.44 13.41
CA ILE A 324 28.54 3.70 14.85
C ILE A 324 28.57 2.34 15.57
N PRO A 325 29.49 2.13 16.53
CA PRO A 325 29.67 0.83 17.17
C PRO A 325 28.44 0.46 18.01
N ARG A 326 28.09 -0.85 18.02
CA ARG A 326 26.93 -1.40 18.74
C ARG A 326 25.58 -0.81 18.31
N SER A 327 25.48 -0.39 17.05
CA SER A 327 24.20 0.00 16.44
C SER A 327 24.11 -0.40 14.96
N ASN A 328 22.92 -0.26 14.41
CA ASN A 328 22.61 -0.33 12.97
C ASN A 328 23.02 0.95 12.19
N LEU A 329 23.51 1.98 12.86
CA LEU A 329 23.68 3.31 12.28
C LEU A 329 25.02 3.49 11.54
N LEU A 330 24.99 4.24 10.45
CA LEU A 330 26.16 4.74 9.73
C LEU A 330 26.20 6.26 9.76
N MET A 331 27.33 6.81 10.20
CA MET A 331 27.60 8.24 10.14
C MET A 331 28.27 8.56 8.80
N ILE A 332 27.75 9.57 8.11
CA ILE A 332 28.25 10.08 6.84
C ILE A 332 28.54 11.56 7.00
N ILE A 333 29.72 11.99 6.56
CA ILE A 333 30.12 13.41 6.51
C ILE A 333 30.40 13.73 5.05
N VAL A 334 29.74 14.76 4.54
CA VAL A 334 29.79 15.17 3.12
C VAL A 334 30.45 16.53 3.02
N GLU A 335 31.35 16.70 2.06
CA GLU A 335 31.94 18.01 1.73
C GLU A 335 31.01 18.77 0.76
N ASN A 336 30.33 19.82 1.25
CA ASN A 336 29.31 20.54 0.48
C ASN A 336 29.91 21.55 -0.53
N GLU A 337 31.21 21.88 -0.39
CA GLU A 337 31.93 22.81 -1.29
C GLU A 337 32.05 22.29 -2.73
N TYR A 338 31.85 21.00 -2.97
CA TYR A 338 32.02 20.37 -4.27
C TYR A 338 30.68 20.25 -5.03
N PRO A 339 30.69 20.46 -6.36
CA PRO A 339 29.52 20.18 -7.19
C PRO A 339 29.20 18.68 -7.16
N SER A 340 27.91 18.35 -7.24
CA SER A 340 27.42 16.97 -7.34
C SER A 340 26.50 16.85 -8.55
N ASP A 341 26.50 15.69 -9.19
CA ASP A 341 25.47 15.34 -10.17
C ASP A 341 24.11 15.18 -9.46
N HIS A 342 23.05 15.62 -10.13
CA HIS A 342 21.68 15.44 -9.64
C HIS A 342 21.22 14.01 -9.95
N VAL A 343 21.53 13.08 -9.04
CA VAL A 343 21.07 11.69 -9.08
C VAL A 343 20.04 11.49 -7.97
N VAL A 344 18.86 10.98 -8.32
CA VAL A 344 17.79 10.65 -7.36
C VAL A 344 17.58 9.15 -7.39
N LEU A 345 17.80 8.50 -6.26
CA LEU A 345 17.49 7.10 -6.04
C LEU A 345 16.32 7.02 -5.06
N SER A 346 15.25 6.34 -5.42
CA SER A 346 14.10 6.16 -4.52
C SER A 346 13.90 4.69 -4.17
N ALA A 347 13.53 4.44 -2.92
CA ALA A 347 13.10 3.12 -2.44
C ALA A 347 11.59 2.91 -2.59
N ALA A 348 10.84 3.95 -3.00
CA ALA A 348 9.40 3.88 -3.17
C ALA A 348 9.01 2.91 -4.30
N PRO A 349 7.91 2.15 -4.15
CA PRO A 349 7.45 1.24 -5.18
C PRO A 349 6.94 2.00 -6.40
N GLN A 350 7.44 1.63 -7.58
CA GLN A 350 7.07 2.21 -8.87
C GLN A 350 6.26 1.23 -9.70
N ASP A 351 5.27 1.73 -10.43
CA ASP A 351 4.40 0.92 -11.27
C ASP A 351 5.17 0.38 -12.49
N ILE A 352 5.02 -0.92 -12.75
CA ILE A 352 5.66 -1.56 -13.90
C ILE A 352 4.78 -1.36 -15.13
N ASN A 353 5.23 -0.48 -16.01
CA ASN A 353 4.61 -0.31 -17.32
C ASN A 353 5.10 -1.38 -18.29
N TYR A 354 4.26 -2.39 -18.53
CA TYR A 354 4.51 -3.39 -19.55
C TYR A 354 4.29 -2.80 -20.95
N ASN A 355 5.25 -2.99 -21.85
CA ASN A 355 5.09 -2.57 -23.25
C ASN A 355 3.88 -3.30 -23.87
N VAL A 356 2.86 -2.53 -24.26
CA VAL A 356 1.56 -3.01 -24.78
C VAL A 356 1.70 -3.96 -25.99
N SER A 357 2.83 -3.88 -26.72
CA SER A 357 3.17 -4.74 -27.85
C SER A 357 3.32 -6.22 -27.45
N GLU A 358 3.75 -6.50 -26.22
CA GLU A 358 3.84 -7.84 -25.64
C GLU A 358 2.79 -7.92 -24.53
N GLY A 359 1.57 -8.36 -24.84
CA GLY A 359 0.49 -8.40 -23.84
C GLY A 359 0.93 -9.04 -22.51
N LEU A 360 0.41 -8.52 -21.39
CA LEU A 360 0.75 -8.91 -20.00
C LEU A 360 1.01 -10.42 -19.78
N PRO A 361 0.24 -11.37 -20.35
CA PRO A 361 0.50 -12.81 -20.17
C PRO A 361 1.87 -13.26 -20.69
N CYS A 362 2.34 -12.68 -21.80
CA CYS A 362 3.62 -13.05 -22.44
C CYS A 362 4.80 -12.69 -21.52
N VAL A 363 4.76 -11.53 -20.88
CA VAL A 363 5.81 -11.12 -19.92
C VAL A 363 5.83 -12.07 -18.72
N LYS A 364 4.67 -12.47 -18.19
CA LYS A 364 4.58 -13.41 -17.07
C LYS A 364 5.07 -14.83 -17.41
N THR A 365 5.00 -15.27 -18.67
CA THR A 365 5.62 -16.55 -19.06
C THR A 365 7.14 -16.54 -18.94
N ARG A 366 7.79 -15.39 -19.22
CA ARG A 366 9.25 -15.24 -19.03
C ARG A 366 9.66 -15.19 -17.56
N LEU A 367 8.75 -14.94 -16.63
CA LEU A 367 9.05 -14.96 -15.18
C LEU A 367 8.92 -16.36 -14.56
N ASN A 368 8.34 -17.31 -15.30
CA ASN A 368 7.97 -18.63 -14.80
C ASN A 368 9.03 -19.72 -15.11
N PHE A 369 10.30 -19.44 -14.83
CA PHE A 369 11.35 -20.46 -14.84
C PHE A 369 11.32 -21.37 -13.59
N LEU A 370 10.41 -21.09 -12.65
CA LEU A 370 10.23 -21.90 -11.46
C LEU A 370 9.78 -23.31 -11.84
N PRO A 371 10.42 -24.35 -11.30
CA PRO A 371 10.03 -25.73 -11.58
C PRO A 371 8.60 -25.96 -11.12
N ARG A 372 7.75 -26.46 -12.01
CA ARG A 372 6.37 -26.88 -11.68
C ARG A 372 6.28 -28.39 -11.78
N ARG A 373 5.72 -29.01 -10.74
CA ARG A 373 5.34 -30.42 -10.80
C ARG A 373 4.02 -30.53 -11.58
N ARG A 374 4.02 -31.32 -12.65
CA ARG A 374 2.77 -31.70 -13.33
C ARG A 374 2.03 -32.74 -12.49
N LEU A 375 0.71 -32.83 -12.70
CA LEU A 375 -0.07 -33.95 -12.18
C LEU A 375 0.53 -35.27 -12.70
N GLU A 376 0.58 -36.27 -11.83
CA GLU A 376 1.14 -37.59 -12.18
C GLU A 376 0.20 -38.36 -13.10
N GLU A 377 -1.11 -38.22 -12.88
CA GLU A 377 -2.16 -38.87 -13.64
C GLU A 377 -3.21 -37.83 -14.05
N CYS A 378 -3.76 -37.99 -15.25
CA CYS A 378 -4.83 -37.17 -15.79
C CYS A 378 -5.88 -38.10 -16.41
N TYR A 379 -7.03 -38.22 -15.75
CA TYR A 379 -8.16 -39.01 -16.23
C TYR A 379 -9.14 -38.07 -16.93
N THR A 380 -8.99 -37.91 -18.24
CA THR A 380 -9.88 -37.06 -19.07
C THR A 380 -11.10 -37.81 -19.58
N GLU A 381 -11.03 -39.14 -19.62
CA GLU A 381 -12.05 -40.00 -20.21
C GLU A 381 -12.31 -41.18 -19.27
N HIS A 382 -13.57 -41.56 -19.13
CA HIS A 382 -13.97 -42.79 -18.45
C HIS A 382 -14.38 -43.83 -19.50
N PRO A 383 -14.00 -45.13 -19.37
CA PRO A 383 -14.36 -46.16 -20.35
C PRO A 383 -15.87 -46.32 -20.57
N ASP A 384 -16.68 -46.00 -19.55
CA ASP A 384 -18.14 -46.05 -19.62
C ASP A 384 -18.79 -44.72 -20.07
N GLU A 385 -18.00 -43.71 -20.45
CA GLU A 385 -18.51 -42.40 -20.89
C GLU A 385 -19.36 -42.51 -22.17
N GLU A 386 -19.00 -43.42 -23.09
CA GLU A 386 -19.79 -43.72 -24.29
C GLU A 386 -21.16 -44.33 -23.97
N LEU A 387 -21.32 -44.94 -22.79
CA LEU A 387 -22.59 -45.55 -22.36
C LEU A 387 -23.59 -44.50 -21.85
N VAL A 388 -23.12 -43.28 -21.56
CA VAL A 388 -23.95 -42.16 -21.10
C VAL A 388 -24.50 -41.40 -22.31
N ALA A 389 -25.59 -41.89 -22.89
CA ALA A 389 -26.30 -41.26 -24.02
C ALA A 389 -27.14 -40.03 -23.64
N GLN A 390 -26.76 -39.31 -22.58
CA GLN A 390 -27.50 -38.14 -22.09
C GLN A 390 -26.89 -36.87 -22.68
N CYS A 391 -27.05 -36.69 -24.00
CA CYS A 391 -26.82 -35.38 -24.61
C CYS A 391 -27.96 -34.45 -24.18
N GLY A 392 -27.65 -33.23 -23.73
CA GLY A 392 -28.65 -32.23 -23.35
C GLY A 392 -29.64 -32.03 -24.50
N GLY A 393 -30.82 -32.63 -24.38
CA GLY A 393 -31.85 -32.63 -25.40
C GLY A 393 -32.44 -31.24 -25.51
N THR A 394 -31.92 -30.41 -26.41
CA THR A 394 -32.60 -29.18 -26.78
C THR A 394 -33.95 -29.58 -27.37
N SER A 395 -35.04 -29.02 -26.86
CA SER A 395 -36.34 -29.21 -27.47
C SER A 395 -36.29 -28.63 -28.89
N LYS A 396 -36.42 -29.50 -29.89
CA LYS A 396 -36.61 -29.04 -31.28
C LYS A 396 -37.85 -28.13 -31.29
N PRO A 397 -37.84 -26.95 -31.92
CA PRO A 397 -38.97 -26.02 -31.92
C PRO A 397 -40.10 -26.52 -32.83
N LEU A 398 -40.68 -27.68 -32.51
CA LEU A 398 -41.86 -28.21 -33.19
C LEU A 398 -43.13 -27.47 -32.75
N LEU A 399 -43.10 -26.86 -31.55
CA LEU A 399 -44.23 -26.16 -30.96
C LEU A 399 -44.53 -24.79 -31.61
N GLN A 400 -43.64 -24.25 -32.44
CA GLN A 400 -43.83 -22.92 -33.04
C GLN A 400 -44.72 -22.94 -34.29
N LEU A 401 -44.74 -24.04 -35.06
CA LEU A 401 -45.50 -24.07 -36.31
C LEU A 401 -47.02 -24.14 -36.08
N THR A 402 -47.45 -24.88 -35.06
CA THR A 402 -48.87 -24.98 -34.70
C THR A 402 -49.40 -23.66 -34.17
N VAL A 403 -48.66 -22.96 -33.31
CA VAL A 403 -49.04 -21.65 -32.79
C VAL A 403 -49.15 -20.61 -33.90
N VAL A 404 -48.19 -20.58 -34.84
CA VAL A 404 -48.20 -19.67 -36.00
C VAL A 404 -49.35 -19.98 -36.96
N ILE A 405 -49.68 -21.26 -37.21
CA ILE A 405 -50.82 -21.62 -38.05
C ILE A 405 -52.13 -21.24 -37.35
N THR A 406 -52.27 -21.49 -36.04
CA THR A 406 -53.48 -21.11 -35.31
C THR A 406 -53.69 -19.60 -35.23
N SER A 407 -52.61 -18.80 -35.15
CA SER A 407 -52.70 -17.34 -35.17
C SER A 407 -53.01 -16.78 -36.56
N LEU A 408 -52.49 -17.39 -37.62
CA LEU A 408 -52.86 -17.05 -39.01
C LEU A 408 -54.33 -17.38 -39.30
N VAL A 409 -54.82 -18.52 -38.84
CA VAL A 409 -56.22 -18.93 -39.02
C VAL A 409 -57.16 -18.01 -38.21
N SER A 410 -56.81 -17.66 -36.98
CA SER A 410 -57.62 -16.73 -36.18
C SER A 410 -57.64 -15.31 -36.75
N LEU A 411 -56.51 -14.83 -37.30
CA LEU A 411 -56.45 -13.56 -38.04
C LEU A 411 -57.30 -13.56 -39.32
N LEU A 412 -57.31 -14.68 -40.06
CA LEU A 412 -58.16 -14.84 -41.24
C LEU A 412 -59.64 -14.87 -40.88
N LEU A 413 -60.00 -15.59 -39.81
CA LEU A 413 -61.38 -15.65 -39.32
C LEU A 413 -61.84 -14.28 -38.79
N TYR A 414 -60.99 -13.53 -38.09
CA TYR A 414 -61.29 -12.17 -37.64
C TYR A 414 -61.53 -11.20 -38.82
N ARG A 415 -60.72 -11.30 -39.87
CA ARG A 415 -60.92 -10.52 -41.11
C ARG A 415 -62.17 -10.91 -41.89
N CYS A 416 -62.57 -12.18 -41.85
CA CYS A 416 -63.85 -12.63 -42.43
C CYS A 416 -65.05 -12.13 -41.61
N ALA A 417 -64.96 -12.13 -40.29
CA ALA A 417 -66.01 -11.62 -39.40
C ALA A 417 -66.22 -10.10 -39.54
N GLN A 418 -65.15 -9.32 -39.74
CA GLN A 418 -65.24 -7.87 -40.00
C GLN A 418 -65.82 -7.50 -41.38
N LYS A 419 -65.99 -8.45 -42.30
CA LYS A 419 -66.66 -8.22 -43.60
C LYS A 419 -68.16 -8.59 -43.60
N LEU A 420 -68.67 -9.10 -42.47
CA LEU A 420 -70.05 -9.60 -42.33
C LEU A 420 -70.89 -8.75 -41.36
N VAL A 421 -70.36 -7.61 -40.92
CA VAL A 421 -71.06 -6.47 -40.29
C VAL A 421 -70.79 -5.27 -41.17
#